data_AF-A0A7Y2EX49-F1
#
_entry.id   AF-A0A7Y2EX49-F1
#
_cell.length_a   1.000
_cell.length_b   1.000
_cell.length_c   1.000
_cell.angle_alpha   90.00
_cell.angle_beta   90.00
_cell.angle_gamma   90.00
#
_symmetry.space_group_name_H-M   'P 1'
#
loop_
_entity.id
_entity.type
_entity.pdbx_description
1 polymer ?
#
loop_
_entity_poly.entity_id
_entity_poly.type
_entity_poly.pdbx_seq_one_letter_code
_entity_poly.pdbx_strand_id
1 'polypeptide(L)'
;MTPPFLRSCSPARRRLGITATVIAAFTGALLAVGDPAAADQPALPINALAPQITATAEAAVVAYDVFDASDDLADYLVYAERRTATARLAARELGSDEWEMIEAWKSTPLDHQRAVLAAMTQVGVPYRTNASEEGEGFDCSGLTLFAWNESGVELNRVSGDQIAAAAELDGDEAKAGDLAYWPGHVMMYLGTGDAVVHARNTGRTVELETISARRADRMRFGDPTE
;
A
#
# COMPACT_ATOMS: atom_id res chain seq x y z
N MET A 1 39.85 20.58 -35.01
CA MET A 1 40.94 19.69 -34.53
C MET A 1 41.40 20.23 -33.19
N THR A 2 41.52 19.32 -32.21
CA THR A 2 41.94 19.47 -30.80
C THR A 2 41.00 20.16 -29.79
N PRO A 3 40.87 19.61 -28.55
CA PRO A 3 39.62 19.52 -27.79
C PRO A 3 39.59 20.38 -26.51
N PRO A 4 38.44 20.43 -25.79
CA PRO A 4 38.26 21.25 -24.59
C PRO A 4 38.91 20.63 -23.33
N PHE A 5 39.47 21.49 -22.47
CA PHE A 5 39.92 21.12 -21.13
C PHE A 5 38.72 21.00 -20.18
N LEU A 6 38.40 19.76 -19.80
CA LEU A 6 37.53 19.43 -18.68
C LEU A 6 38.25 19.77 -17.36
N ARG A 7 37.70 20.68 -16.55
CA ARG A 7 38.09 20.83 -15.15
C ARG A 7 37.20 19.93 -14.29
N SER A 8 37.75 18.79 -13.90
CA SER A 8 37.22 17.94 -12.84
C SER A 8 37.35 18.66 -11.49
N CYS A 9 36.23 18.90 -10.82
CA CYS A 9 36.23 19.31 -9.41
C CYS A 9 35.73 18.12 -8.58
N SER A 10 36.64 17.39 -7.95
CA SER A 10 36.30 16.37 -6.96
C SER A 10 35.74 17.00 -5.68
N PRO A 11 34.79 16.36 -4.98
CA PRO A 11 34.26 16.86 -3.73
C PRO A 11 35.27 16.71 -2.58
N ALA A 12 35.32 17.73 -1.72
CA ALA A 12 36.15 17.77 -0.53
C ALA A 12 35.69 16.73 0.50
N ARG A 13 36.58 15.78 0.83
CA ARG A 13 36.39 14.82 1.93
C ARG A 13 36.47 15.55 3.27
N ARG A 14 35.35 15.68 3.99
CA ARG A 14 35.35 16.08 5.40
C ARG A 14 35.77 14.88 6.26
N ARG A 15 36.85 15.03 7.01
CA ARG A 15 37.28 14.10 8.07
C ARG A 15 36.40 14.35 9.30
N LEU A 16 35.57 13.39 9.69
CA LEU A 16 34.92 13.40 11.00
C LEU A 16 35.91 12.87 12.05
N GLY A 17 36.19 13.68 13.06
CA GLY A 17 36.93 13.28 14.25
C GLY A 17 36.06 12.39 15.13
N ILE A 18 36.58 11.23 15.51
CA ILE A 18 35.92 10.29 16.41
C ILE A 18 36.17 10.77 17.85
N THR A 19 35.16 11.36 18.49
CA THR A 19 35.14 11.57 19.94
C THR A 19 34.58 10.32 20.62
N ALA A 20 35.47 9.56 21.28
CA ALA A 20 35.10 8.45 22.12
C ALA A 20 34.30 8.95 23.33
N THR A 21 33.03 8.53 23.43
CA THR A 21 32.19 8.78 24.60
C THR A 21 32.14 7.51 25.43
N VAL A 22 32.54 7.62 26.70
CA VAL A 22 32.50 6.55 27.70
C VAL A 22 31.04 6.30 28.09
N ILE A 23 30.52 5.10 27.82
CA ILE A 23 29.20 4.67 28.30
C ILE A 23 29.40 3.99 29.66
N ALA A 24 28.94 4.64 30.73
CA ALA A 24 28.78 4.02 32.03
C ALA A 24 27.52 3.11 32.01
N ALA A 25 27.70 1.82 32.28
CA ALA A 25 26.59 0.88 32.39
C ALA A 25 25.83 1.13 33.71
N PHE A 26 24.58 1.59 33.60
CA PHE A 26 23.61 1.55 34.69
C PHE A 26 22.74 0.30 34.52
N THR A 27 23.04 -0.75 35.28
CA THR A 27 22.13 -1.87 35.50
C THR A 27 21.06 -1.45 36.51
N GLY A 28 20.02 -0.78 36.02
CA GLY A 28 18.77 -0.58 36.75
C GLY A 28 17.70 -1.46 36.14
N ALA A 29 17.29 -2.53 36.84
CA ALA A 29 16.10 -3.28 36.48
C ALA A 29 14.86 -2.41 36.80
N LEU A 30 14.35 -1.72 35.79
CA LEU A 30 13.03 -1.09 35.86
C LEU A 30 11.99 -2.18 35.67
N LEU A 31 11.33 -2.59 36.76
CA LEU A 31 10.08 -3.35 36.65
C LEU A 31 9.04 -2.39 36.06
N ALA A 32 8.81 -2.48 34.76
CA ALA A 32 7.64 -1.89 34.13
C ALA A 32 6.42 -2.64 34.68
N VAL A 33 5.77 -2.06 35.69
CA VAL A 33 4.42 -2.45 36.05
C VAL A 33 3.55 -1.95 34.91
N GLY A 34 3.29 -2.84 33.93
CA GLY A 34 2.32 -2.56 32.88
C GLY A 34 0.95 -2.35 33.52
N ASP A 35 0.25 -1.31 33.08
CA ASP A 35 -1.14 -1.09 33.47
C ASP A 35 -1.97 -2.35 33.15
N PRO A 36 -2.60 -3.00 34.14
CA PRO A 36 -3.42 -4.19 33.91
C PRO A 36 -4.70 -3.91 33.09
N ALA A 37 -4.92 -2.65 32.68
CA ALA A 37 -6.07 -2.22 31.89
C ALA A 37 -5.87 -2.35 30.36
N ALA A 38 -4.66 -2.67 29.87
CA ALA A 38 -4.40 -2.84 28.44
C ALA A 38 -4.63 -4.27 27.92
N ALA A 39 -4.92 -5.23 28.80
CA ALA A 39 -5.00 -6.64 28.48
C ALA A 39 -6.44 -7.18 28.60
N ASP A 40 -7.38 -6.66 27.81
CA ASP A 40 -8.66 -7.35 27.60
C ASP A 40 -9.49 -6.88 26.38
N GLN A 41 -8.89 -6.13 25.45
CA GLN A 41 -9.59 -5.83 24.19
C GLN A 41 -9.49 -7.07 23.28
N PRO A 42 -10.61 -7.63 22.80
CA PRO A 42 -10.56 -8.71 21.83
C PRO A 42 -9.75 -8.26 20.61
N ALA A 43 -8.87 -9.14 20.13
CA ALA A 43 -8.11 -8.88 18.92
C ALA A 43 -9.07 -8.54 17.77
N LEU A 44 -8.75 -7.48 17.02
CA LEU A 44 -9.55 -7.07 15.88
C LEU A 44 -9.55 -8.20 14.82
N PRO A 45 -10.65 -8.38 14.08
CA PRO A 45 -10.65 -9.30 12.95
C PRO A 45 -9.60 -8.84 11.92
N ILE A 46 -8.80 -9.80 11.46
CA ILE A 46 -7.78 -9.63 10.44
C ILE A 46 -7.92 -10.75 9.40
N ASN A 47 -7.58 -10.44 8.15
CA ASN A 47 -7.41 -11.46 7.11
C ASN A 47 -6.40 -12.53 7.56
N ALA A 48 -6.68 -13.79 7.27
CA ALA A 48 -5.86 -14.90 7.75
C ALA A 48 -4.43 -14.84 7.19
N LEU A 49 -4.31 -14.42 5.93
CA LEU A 49 -3.03 -14.24 5.24
C LEU A 49 -2.43 -12.83 5.37
N ALA A 50 -2.97 -11.97 6.25
CA ALA A 50 -2.47 -10.60 6.40
C ALA A 50 -0.94 -10.51 6.57
N PRO A 51 -0.27 -11.29 7.45
CA PRO A 51 1.18 -11.20 7.61
C PRO A 51 1.98 -11.60 6.36
N GLN A 52 1.49 -12.58 5.57
CA GLN A 52 2.17 -12.99 4.34
C GLN A 52 1.93 -11.96 3.22
N ILE A 53 0.71 -11.44 3.16
CA ILE A 53 0.33 -10.39 2.21
C ILE A 53 1.20 -9.15 2.43
N THR A 54 1.28 -8.63 3.66
CA THR A 54 2.08 -7.42 3.95
C THR A 54 3.55 -7.64 3.66
N ALA A 55 4.14 -8.75 4.11
CA ALA A 55 5.56 -9.04 3.87
C ALA A 55 5.91 -9.15 2.37
N THR A 56 5.03 -9.75 1.56
CA THR A 56 5.26 -9.83 0.10
C THR A 56 5.02 -8.48 -0.57
N ALA A 57 4.03 -7.71 -0.12
CA ALA A 57 3.76 -6.36 -0.61
C ALA A 57 4.94 -5.43 -0.32
N GLU A 58 5.47 -5.40 0.90
CA GLU A 58 6.66 -4.63 1.28
C GLU A 58 7.87 -4.98 0.39
N ALA A 59 8.10 -6.28 0.14
CA ALA A 59 9.15 -6.71 -0.77
C ALA A 59 8.91 -6.28 -2.22
N ALA A 60 7.65 -6.24 -2.67
CA ALA A 60 7.28 -5.78 -4.00
C ALA A 60 7.43 -4.26 -4.15
N VAL A 61 7.07 -3.50 -3.12
CA VAL A 61 7.31 -2.05 -3.01
C VAL A 61 8.81 -1.74 -3.14
N VAL A 62 9.65 -2.39 -2.35
CA VAL A 62 11.11 -2.18 -2.42
C VAL A 62 11.66 -2.55 -3.79
N ALA A 63 11.18 -3.65 -4.39
CA ALA A 63 11.60 -4.05 -5.73
C ALA A 63 11.13 -3.08 -6.82
N TYR A 64 9.93 -2.49 -6.66
CA TYR A 64 9.44 -1.43 -7.54
C TYR A 64 10.38 -0.22 -7.50
N ASP A 65 10.72 0.27 -6.31
CA ASP A 65 11.57 1.46 -6.15
C ASP A 65 12.96 1.25 -6.76
N VAL A 66 13.51 0.04 -6.65
CA VAL A 66 14.77 -0.32 -7.30
C VAL A 66 14.63 -0.31 -8.83
N PHE A 67 13.57 -0.92 -9.35
CA PHE A 67 13.28 -0.93 -10.79
C PHE A 67 13.04 0.48 -11.35
N ASP A 68 12.23 1.30 -10.68
CA ASP A 68 11.93 2.68 -11.10
C ASP A 68 13.20 3.54 -11.15
N ALA A 69 14.12 3.34 -10.21
CA ALA A 69 15.40 4.04 -10.17
C ALA A 69 16.41 3.53 -11.21
N SER A 70 16.37 2.24 -11.58
CA SER A 70 17.38 1.62 -12.44
C SER A 70 16.98 1.56 -13.91
N ASP A 71 15.68 1.46 -14.21
CA ASP A 71 15.13 1.14 -15.53
C ASP A 71 15.72 -0.15 -16.15
N ASP A 72 16.14 -1.09 -15.29
CA ASP A 72 16.79 -2.34 -15.71
C ASP A 72 15.79 -3.51 -15.78
N LEU A 73 15.94 -4.33 -16.83
CA LEU A 73 15.06 -5.49 -17.05
C LEU A 73 15.19 -6.54 -15.93
N ALA A 74 16.39 -6.77 -15.38
CA ALA A 74 16.57 -7.74 -14.31
C ALA A 74 15.84 -7.28 -13.04
N ASP A 75 15.89 -5.98 -12.73
CA ASP A 75 15.16 -5.40 -11.60
C ASP A 75 13.64 -5.45 -11.83
N TYR A 76 13.18 -5.18 -13.05
CA TYR A 76 11.78 -5.37 -13.42
C TYR A 76 11.31 -6.81 -13.21
N LEU A 77 12.13 -7.81 -13.56
CA LEU A 77 11.77 -9.22 -13.36
C LEU A 77 11.68 -9.59 -11.88
N VAL A 78 12.55 -9.03 -11.03
CA VAL A 78 12.44 -9.18 -9.57
C VAL A 78 11.14 -8.54 -9.08
N TYR A 79 10.84 -7.32 -9.50
CA TYR A 79 9.58 -6.64 -9.17
C TYR A 79 8.35 -7.46 -9.60
N ALA A 80 8.32 -7.93 -10.84
CA ALA A 80 7.21 -8.72 -11.38
C ALA A 80 6.98 -10.02 -10.60
N GLU A 81 8.05 -10.69 -10.16
CA GLU A 81 7.96 -11.87 -9.29
C GLU A 81 7.33 -11.52 -7.93
N ARG A 82 7.77 -10.42 -7.30
CA ARG A 82 7.24 -9.99 -5.99
C ARG A 82 5.78 -9.56 -6.08
N ARG A 83 5.40 -8.76 -7.08
CA ARG A 83 4.01 -8.39 -7.36
C ARG A 83 3.13 -9.64 -7.53
N THR A 84 3.62 -10.63 -8.28
CA THR A 84 2.90 -11.90 -8.51
C THR A 84 2.71 -12.68 -7.20
N ALA A 85 3.69 -12.67 -6.30
CA ALA A 85 3.57 -13.33 -5.00
C ALA A 85 2.45 -12.69 -4.14
N THR A 86 2.36 -11.36 -4.13
CA THR A 86 1.29 -10.64 -3.41
C THR A 86 -0.09 -10.89 -4.03
N ALA A 87 -0.22 -10.78 -5.36
CA ALA A 87 -1.47 -11.05 -6.07
C ALA A 87 -2.00 -12.47 -5.79
N ARG A 88 -1.10 -13.46 -5.78
CA ARG A 88 -1.45 -14.84 -5.44
C ARG A 88 -2.01 -14.98 -4.03
N LEU A 89 -1.39 -14.32 -3.04
CA LEU A 89 -1.86 -14.36 -1.66
C LEU A 89 -3.19 -13.63 -1.48
N ALA A 90 -3.39 -12.50 -2.18
CA ALA A 90 -4.68 -11.81 -2.23
C ALA A 90 -5.79 -12.71 -2.77
N ALA A 91 -5.55 -13.40 -3.89
CA ALA A 91 -6.52 -14.35 -4.45
C ALA A 91 -6.85 -15.49 -3.47
N ARG A 92 -5.83 -16.06 -2.80
CA ARG A 92 -6.03 -17.12 -1.81
C ARG A 92 -6.85 -16.68 -0.61
N GLU A 93 -6.59 -15.47 -0.10
CA GLU A 93 -7.33 -14.89 1.00
C GLU A 93 -8.81 -14.72 0.64
N LEU A 94 -9.08 -14.31 -0.59
CA LEU A 94 -10.44 -14.09 -1.10
C LEU A 94 -11.13 -15.37 -1.61
N GLY A 95 -10.40 -16.49 -1.73
CA GLY A 95 -10.90 -17.71 -2.36
C GLY A 95 -11.19 -17.55 -3.86
N SER A 96 -10.51 -16.60 -4.52
CA SER A 96 -10.65 -16.27 -5.94
C SER A 96 -9.64 -17.05 -6.81
N ASP A 97 -9.79 -16.96 -8.13
CA ASP A 97 -8.84 -17.56 -9.07
C ASP A 97 -7.47 -16.83 -9.00
N GLU A 98 -6.40 -17.59 -8.71
CA GLU A 98 -5.04 -17.01 -8.60
C GLU A 98 -4.56 -16.42 -9.93
N TRP A 99 -4.89 -17.05 -11.05
CA TRP A 99 -4.41 -16.62 -12.36
C TRP A 99 -5.08 -15.33 -12.80
N GLU A 100 -6.38 -15.22 -12.56
CA GLU A 100 -7.16 -14.01 -12.85
C GLU A 100 -6.61 -12.80 -12.09
N MET A 101 -6.36 -12.93 -10.79
CA MET A 101 -5.77 -11.86 -9.97
C MET A 101 -4.35 -11.49 -10.42
N ILE A 102 -3.52 -12.49 -10.74
CA ILE A 102 -2.15 -12.27 -11.24
C ILE A 102 -2.18 -11.50 -12.56
N GLU A 103 -3.06 -11.87 -13.50
CA GLU A 103 -3.15 -11.22 -14.81
C GLU A 103 -3.74 -9.81 -14.70
N ALA A 104 -4.73 -9.59 -13.83
CA ALA A 104 -5.28 -8.28 -13.53
C ALA A 104 -4.20 -7.30 -13.04
N TRP A 105 -3.37 -7.73 -12.08
CA TRP A 105 -2.30 -6.88 -11.54
C TRP A 105 -1.13 -6.72 -12.51
N LYS A 106 -0.88 -7.71 -13.38
CA LYS A 106 0.15 -7.63 -14.40
C LYS A 106 -0.21 -6.67 -15.53
N SER A 107 -1.48 -6.54 -15.87
CA SER A 107 -1.97 -5.76 -17.00
C SER A 107 -2.33 -4.30 -16.65
N THR A 108 -2.43 -3.96 -15.37
CA THR A 108 -2.70 -2.58 -14.93
C THR A 108 -1.44 -1.69 -15.08
N PRO A 109 -1.57 -0.36 -15.26
CA PRO A 109 -0.43 0.56 -15.34
C PRO A 109 0.49 0.55 -14.10
N LEU A 110 1.75 1.00 -14.22
CA LEU A 110 2.75 0.85 -13.14
C LEU A 110 2.41 1.64 -11.87
N ASP A 111 1.84 2.84 -12.00
CA ASP A 111 1.34 3.66 -10.90
C ASP A 111 0.20 2.96 -10.14
N HIS A 112 -0.73 2.37 -10.86
CA HIS A 112 -1.80 1.54 -10.30
C HIS A 112 -1.26 0.32 -9.55
N GLN A 113 -0.23 -0.35 -10.11
CA GLN A 113 0.44 -1.45 -9.43
C GLN A 113 1.13 -0.96 -8.14
N ARG A 114 1.76 0.20 -8.17
CA ARG A 114 2.42 0.81 -7.02
C ARG A 114 1.40 1.14 -5.92
N ALA A 115 0.28 1.76 -6.29
CA ALA A 115 -0.79 2.14 -5.37
C ALA A 115 -1.44 0.91 -4.72
N VAL A 116 -1.80 -0.13 -5.51
CA VAL A 116 -2.37 -1.34 -4.94
C VAL A 116 -1.39 -2.01 -3.98
N LEU A 117 -0.11 -2.15 -4.35
CA LEU A 117 0.91 -2.72 -3.46
C LEU A 117 1.07 -1.91 -2.17
N ALA A 118 1.04 -0.57 -2.24
CA ALA A 118 1.07 0.28 -1.05
C ALA A 118 -0.13 0.01 -0.14
N ALA A 119 -1.36 -0.09 -0.66
CA ALA A 119 -2.52 -0.48 0.14
C ALA A 119 -2.35 -1.87 0.77
N MET A 120 -1.78 -2.83 0.04
CA MET A 120 -1.54 -4.19 0.51
C MET A 120 -0.54 -4.25 1.68
N THR A 121 0.43 -3.32 1.77
CA THR A 121 1.35 -3.23 2.93
C THR A 121 0.62 -2.92 4.23
N GLN A 122 -0.59 -2.35 4.15
CA GLN A 122 -1.36 -1.90 5.31
C GLN A 122 -2.41 -2.92 5.76
N VAL A 123 -2.55 -4.08 5.11
CA VAL A 123 -3.52 -5.12 5.51
C VAL A 123 -3.28 -5.56 6.96
N GLY A 124 -4.32 -5.48 7.78
CA GLY A 124 -4.27 -5.71 9.22
C GLY A 124 -4.04 -4.47 10.09
N VAL A 125 -3.74 -3.30 9.50
CA VAL A 125 -3.65 -2.03 10.24
C VAL A 125 -5.04 -1.60 10.73
N PRO A 126 -5.21 -1.16 12.00
CA PRO A 126 -6.53 -0.81 12.53
C PRO A 126 -7.25 0.32 11.80
N TYR A 127 -8.58 0.25 11.73
CA TYR A 127 -9.37 1.39 11.33
C TYR A 127 -9.28 2.52 12.37
N ARG A 128 -9.03 3.76 11.93
CA ARG A 128 -9.11 4.97 12.74
C ARG A 128 -9.80 6.09 11.96
N THR A 129 -10.84 6.68 12.56
CA THR A 129 -11.60 7.79 11.95
C THR A 129 -10.68 8.97 11.67
N ASN A 130 -10.78 9.54 10.46
CA ASN A 130 -9.99 10.68 10.01
C ASN A 130 -8.47 10.43 10.03
N ALA A 131 -8.02 9.18 9.96
CA ALA A 131 -6.60 8.82 9.91
C ALA A 131 -6.14 8.40 8.51
N SER A 132 -4.87 8.67 8.22
CA SER A 132 -4.14 8.27 7.00
C SER A 132 -2.68 7.98 7.34
N GLU A 133 -2.46 7.30 8.46
CA GLU A 133 -1.14 7.12 9.08
C GLU A 133 -0.65 5.68 8.88
N GLU A 134 0.43 5.53 8.12
CA GLU A 134 1.07 4.25 7.82
C GLU A 134 1.37 3.45 9.10
N GLY A 135 0.97 2.18 9.13
CA GLY A 135 1.16 1.27 10.27
C GLY A 135 0.32 1.59 11.52
N GLU A 136 -0.27 2.78 11.60
CA GLU A 136 -0.97 3.26 12.79
C GLU A 136 -2.50 3.21 12.67
N GLY A 137 -3.03 3.68 11.54
CA GLY A 137 -4.46 3.60 11.29
C GLY A 137 -4.97 4.37 10.08
N PHE A 138 -6.06 3.86 9.52
CA PHE A 138 -6.70 4.41 8.32
C PHE A 138 -8.22 4.49 8.47
N ASP A 139 -8.84 5.48 7.86
CA ASP A 139 -10.22 5.35 7.38
C ASP A 139 -10.26 5.09 5.87
N CYS A 140 -11.46 4.94 5.32
CA CYS A 140 -11.67 4.54 3.93
C CYS A 140 -10.90 5.40 2.93
N SER A 141 -11.06 6.73 2.98
CA SER A 141 -10.38 7.66 2.09
C SER A 141 -8.94 7.94 2.50
N GLY A 142 -8.58 7.74 3.77
CA GLY A 142 -7.21 7.85 4.24
C GLY A 142 -6.31 6.76 3.65
N LEU A 143 -6.84 5.53 3.54
CA LEU A 143 -6.12 4.41 2.92
C LEU A 143 -5.84 4.67 1.44
N THR A 144 -6.87 5.05 0.66
CA THR A 144 -6.70 5.33 -0.77
C THR A 144 -5.80 6.53 -1.01
N LEU A 145 -5.92 7.59 -0.19
CA LEU A 145 -5.04 8.76 -0.23
C LEU A 145 -3.58 8.35 -0.01
N PHE A 146 -3.29 7.58 1.04
CA PHE A 146 -1.95 7.10 1.31
C PHE A 146 -1.41 6.25 0.15
N ALA A 147 -2.18 5.27 -0.29
CA ALA A 147 -1.76 4.32 -1.32
C ALA A 147 -1.43 5.02 -2.65
N TRP A 148 -2.26 5.97 -3.08
CA TRP A 148 -2.01 6.74 -4.30
C TRP A 148 -0.91 7.78 -4.13
N ASN A 149 -0.74 8.35 -2.93
CA ASN A 149 0.40 9.24 -2.64
C ASN A 149 1.75 8.50 -2.78
N GLU A 150 1.82 7.22 -2.39
CA GLU A 150 2.99 6.35 -2.62
C GLU A 150 3.28 6.08 -4.10
N SER A 151 2.31 6.37 -4.97
CA SER A 151 2.43 6.35 -6.43
C SER A 151 2.58 7.76 -7.04
N GLY A 152 2.70 8.80 -6.24
CA GLY A 152 2.84 10.19 -6.71
C GLY A 152 1.55 10.89 -7.12
N VAL A 153 0.37 10.31 -6.80
CA VAL A 153 -0.95 10.91 -7.09
C VAL A 153 -1.58 11.41 -5.80
N GLU A 154 -1.79 12.72 -5.70
CA GLU A 154 -2.43 13.34 -4.55
C GLU A 154 -3.96 13.22 -4.64
N LEU A 155 -4.58 12.58 -3.63
CA LEU A 155 -6.04 12.51 -3.53
C LEU A 155 -6.59 13.47 -2.49
N ASN A 156 -7.83 13.91 -2.71
CA ASN A 156 -8.61 14.64 -1.71
C ASN A 156 -8.80 13.77 -0.45
N ARG A 157 -8.84 14.41 0.74
CA ARG A 157 -9.02 13.68 2.01
C ARG A 157 -10.37 12.97 2.12
N VAL A 158 -11.40 13.49 1.46
CA VAL A 158 -12.79 13.07 1.59
C VAL A 158 -13.17 12.12 0.45
N SER A 159 -13.76 10.96 0.78
CA SER A 159 -14.09 9.90 -0.20
C SER A 159 -14.96 10.36 -1.37
N GLY A 160 -15.94 11.22 -1.13
CA GLY A 160 -16.79 11.79 -2.18
C GLY A 160 -16.01 12.70 -3.14
N ASP A 161 -15.03 13.44 -2.63
CA ASP A 161 -14.21 14.34 -3.43
C ASP A 161 -13.13 13.59 -4.23
N GLN A 162 -12.72 12.39 -3.77
CA GLN A 162 -11.84 11.52 -4.53
C GLN A 162 -12.53 11.02 -5.79
N ILE A 163 -13.69 10.36 -5.64
CA ILE A 163 -14.42 9.80 -6.79
C ILE A 163 -15.00 10.88 -7.71
N ALA A 164 -15.27 12.09 -7.20
CA ALA A 164 -15.72 13.20 -8.03
C ALA A 164 -14.60 13.85 -8.85
N ALA A 165 -13.35 13.71 -8.41
CA ALA A 165 -12.17 14.20 -9.14
C ALA A 165 -11.64 13.16 -10.14
N ALA A 166 -11.82 11.87 -9.87
CA ALA A 166 -11.41 10.78 -10.74
C ALA A 166 -12.19 10.75 -12.06
N ALA A 167 -11.55 10.25 -13.12
CA ALA A 167 -12.23 9.93 -14.37
C ALA A 167 -13.18 8.75 -14.17
N GLU A 168 -14.45 8.90 -14.51
CA GLU A 168 -15.46 7.85 -14.36
C GLU A 168 -15.20 6.69 -15.31
N LEU A 169 -15.28 5.46 -14.79
CA LEU A 169 -15.06 4.22 -15.53
C LEU A 169 -16.30 3.34 -15.51
N ASP A 170 -16.55 2.64 -16.61
CA ASP A 170 -17.43 1.48 -16.59
C ASP A 170 -16.74 0.33 -15.82
N GLY A 171 -17.55 -0.53 -15.18
CA GLY A 171 -17.02 -1.58 -14.30
C GLY A 171 -16.14 -2.62 -15.00
N ASP A 172 -16.29 -2.80 -16.31
CA ASP A 172 -15.45 -3.68 -17.13
C ASP A 172 -14.15 -3.01 -17.62
N GLU A 173 -14.04 -1.69 -17.47
CA GLU A 173 -12.81 -0.93 -17.74
C GLU A 173 -11.94 -0.79 -16.50
N ALA A 174 -12.53 -0.97 -15.31
CA ALA A 174 -11.84 -0.85 -14.03
C ALA A 174 -10.72 -1.89 -13.87
N LYS A 175 -9.58 -1.43 -13.35
CA LYS A 175 -8.35 -2.19 -13.16
C LYS A 175 -7.93 -2.19 -11.69
N ALA A 176 -6.98 -3.06 -11.37
CA ALA A 176 -6.37 -3.05 -10.05
C ALA A 176 -5.76 -1.66 -9.77
N GLY A 177 -6.07 -1.06 -8.63
CA GLY A 177 -5.65 0.29 -8.25
C GLY A 177 -6.77 1.35 -8.32
N ASP A 178 -7.76 1.16 -9.19
CA ASP A 178 -8.86 2.11 -9.36
C ASP A 178 -9.69 2.29 -8.08
N LEU A 179 -10.33 3.44 -7.95
CA LEU A 179 -11.25 3.70 -6.85
C LEU A 179 -12.56 2.95 -7.10
N ALA A 180 -12.98 2.15 -6.14
CA ALA A 180 -14.34 1.62 -6.07
C ALA A 180 -15.13 2.38 -4.99
N TYR A 181 -16.33 2.83 -5.31
CA TYR A 181 -17.07 3.76 -4.45
C TYR A 181 -18.56 3.48 -4.38
N TRP A 182 -19.14 3.69 -3.20
CA TRP A 182 -20.56 4.02 -3.04
C TRP A 182 -20.71 5.15 -2.01
N PRO A 183 -21.86 5.84 -1.95
CA PRO A 183 -22.04 6.97 -1.05
C PRO A 183 -21.57 6.71 0.39
N GLY A 184 -20.52 7.43 0.80
CA GLY A 184 -19.93 7.36 2.13
C GLY A 184 -18.78 6.36 2.33
N HIS A 185 -18.36 5.61 1.30
CA HIS A 185 -17.25 4.66 1.41
C HIS A 185 -16.47 4.53 0.09
N VAL A 186 -15.16 4.69 0.17
CA VAL A 186 -14.23 4.46 -0.95
C VAL A 186 -13.31 3.30 -0.62
N MET A 187 -12.92 2.57 -1.64
CA MET A 187 -12.10 1.37 -1.59
C MET A 187 -11.15 1.39 -2.79
N MET A 188 -10.16 0.51 -2.78
CA MET A 188 -9.31 0.28 -3.93
C MET A 188 -9.67 -1.07 -4.56
N TYR A 189 -9.98 -1.06 -5.86
CA TYR A 189 -10.31 -2.26 -6.62
C TYR A 189 -9.07 -3.12 -6.86
N LEU A 190 -9.24 -4.44 -6.80
CA LEU A 190 -8.15 -5.40 -7.02
C LEU A 190 -8.11 -5.94 -8.47
N GLY A 191 -8.98 -5.43 -9.36
CA GLY A 191 -8.91 -5.68 -10.80
C GLY A 191 -9.65 -6.93 -11.30
N THR A 192 -10.31 -7.68 -10.43
CA THR A 192 -11.10 -8.86 -10.80
C THR A 192 -12.31 -9.05 -9.89
N GLY A 193 -13.43 -9.50 -10.48
CA GLY A 193 -14.69 -9.72 -9.78
C GLY A 193 -15.11 -8.49 -8.97
N ASP A 194 -15.51 -8.71 -7.73
CA ASP A 194 -15.89 -7.66 -6.78
C ASP A 194 -14.85 -7.49 -5.65
N ALA A 195 -13.59 -7.84 -5.94
CA ALA A 195 -12.50 -7.87 -4.97
C ALA A 195 -11.95 -6.46 -4.68
N VAL A 196 -11.86 -6.10 -3.41
CA VAL A 196 -11.34 -4.79 -2.96
C VAL A 196 -10.40 -4.93 -1.77
N VAL A 197 -9.53 -3.93 -1.57
CA VAL A 197 -8.87 -3.65 -0.29
C VAL A 197 -9.42 -2.35 0.29
N HIS A 198 -9.77 -2.34 1.59
CA HIS A 198 -10.39 -1.16 2.20
C HIS A 198 -10.22 -1.06 3.72
N ALA A 199 -10.53 0.12 4.28
CA ALA A 199 -10.69 0.36 5.72
C ALA A 199 -12.13 0.79 6.01
N ARG A 200 -13.00 -0.14 6.41
CA ARG A 200 -14.45 0.09 6.39
C ARG A 200 -15.00 0.87 7.58
N ASN A 201 -14.71 0.43 8.81
CA ASN A 201 -15.32 1.00 10.01
C ASN A 201 -14.58 0.58 11.28
N THR A 202 -14.86 1.31 12.38
CA THR A 202 -14.35 1.01 13.72
C THR A 202 -14.58 -0.45 14.11
N GLY A 203 -13.59 -1.04 14.78
CA GLY A 203 -13.61 -2.45 15.18
C GLY A 203 -13.15 -3.41 14.08
N ARG A 204 -12.58 -2.90 12.99
CA ARG A 204 -11.98 -3.67 11.90
C ARG A 204 -10.58 -3.16 11.59
N THR A 205 -9.90 -3.87 10.71
CA THR A 205 -8.60 -3.51 10.16
C THR A 205 -8.75 -3.21 8.67
N VAL A 206 -7.68 -2.70 8.04
CA VAL A 206 -7.54 -2.74 6.59
C VAL A 206 -7.62 -4.20 6.16
N GLU A 207 -8.51 -4.50 5.24
CA GLU A 207 -8.81 -5.87 4.87
C GLU A 207 -9.14 -6.01 3.38
N LEU A 208 -8.98 -7.24 2.91
CA LEU A 208 -9.46 -7.70 1.62
C LEU A 208 -10.88 -8.25 1.80
N GLU A 209 -11.80 -7.82 0.93
CA GLU A 209 -13.18 -8.30 0.88
C GLU A 209 -13.60 -8.52 -0.58
N THR A 210 -14.31 -9.61 -0.85
CA THR A 210 -15.13 -9.73 -2.07
C THR A 210 -16.50 -9.14 -1.78
N ILE A 211 -16.81 -8.00 -2.38
CA ILE A 211 -18.08 -7.30 -2.16
C ILE A 211 -19.23 -8.18 -2.67
N SER A 212 -20.26 -8.35 -1.86
CA SER A 212 -21.44 -9.14 -2.26
C SER A 212 -22.11 -8.52 -3.49
N ALA A 213 -22.61 -9.33 -4.43
CA ALA A 213 -23.31 -8.87 -5.65
C ALA A 213 -24.29 -7.70 -5.42
N ARG A 214 -25.17 -7.79 -4.41
CA ARG A 214 -26.13 -6.70 -4.07
C ARG A 214 -25.46 -5.34 -3.80
N ARG A 215 -24.27 -5.36 -3.20
CA ARG A 215 -23.47 -4.15 -2.93
C ARG A 215 -22.65 -3.76 -4.17
N ALA A 216 -22.15 -4.74 -4.91
CA ALA A 216 -21.39 -4.54 -6.13
C ALA A 216 -22.18 -3.78 -7.21
N ASP A 217 -23.48 -4.08 -7.36
CA ASP A 217 -24.39 -3.37 -8.28
C ASP A 217 -24.48 -1.85 -8.03
N ARG A 218 -23.97 -1.37 -6.90
CA ARG A 218 -23.97 0.04 -6.50
C ARG A 218 -22.58 0.67 -6.55
N MET A 219 -21.55 -0.10 -6.89
CA MET A 219 -20.20 0.41 -7.03
C MET A 219 -20.11 1.28 -8.28
N ARG A 220 -19.42 2.41 -8.12
CA ARG A 220 -18.90 3.22 -9.22
C ARG A 220 -17.39 3.10 -9.20
N PHE A 221 -16.79 3.17 -10.38
CA PHE A 221 -15.35 3.10 -10.54
C PHE A 221 -14.81 4.43 -11.04
N GLY A 222 -13.57 4.73 -10.67
CA GLY A 222 -12.87 5.87 -11.25
C GLY A 222 -11.35 5.74 -11.18
N ASP A 223 -10.72 6.19 -12.26
CA ASP A 223 -9.27 6.31 -12.40
C ASP A 223 -8.83 7.65 -11.79
N PRO A 224 -8.01 7.66 -10.73
CA PRO A 224 -7.58 8.89 -10.08
C PRO A 224 -6.37 9.56 -10.76
N THR A 225 -5.87 9.03 -11.88
CA THR A 225 -4.68 9.56 -12.58
C THR A 225 -4.98 10.61 -13.64
N GLU A 226 -6.25 10.77 -14.02
CA GLU A 226 -6.72 11.63 -15.13
C GLU A 226 -7.49 12.87 -14.67
#